data_AF-A0A4U1M7F5-F1
#
_entry.id   AF-A0A4U1M7F5-F1
#
_cell.length_a   1.000
_cell.length_b   1.000
_cell.length_c   1.000
_cell.angle_alpha   90.00
_cell.angle_beta   90.00
_cell.angle_gamma   90.00
#
_symmetry.space_group_name_H-M   'P 1'
#
loop_
_entity.id
_entity.type
_entity.pdbx_description
1 polymer ?
#
loop_
_entity_poly.entity_id
_entity_poly.type
_entity_poly.pdbx_seq_one_letter_code
_entity_poly.pdbx_strand_id
1 'polypeptide(L)'
;MGTGSTDAVLSAGYSYSQKMFGVNVTGSYFLKGENKNDYRFGNQLSYNAKVFNGFLVGTHVLAPFIGLSGDFFQKIEQYGDALPETDGYMHLGTIGAEFSINRFVIGADVGLPLGQDLFAGDVKIKQRYLFYLNYTI
;
A
#
# COMPACT_ATOMS: atom_id res chain seq x y z
N MET A 1 -9.62 3.97 10.46
CA MET A 1 -9.90 3.73 11.89
C MET A 1 -8.62 3.26 12.53
N GLY A 2 -8.20 3.86 13.65
CA GLY A 2 -7.07 3.35 14.41
C GLY A 2 -7.47 2.06 15.11
N THR A 3 -6.59 1.07 15.15
CA THR A 3 -6.84 -0.25 15.76
C THR A 3 -6.84 -0.19 17.30
N GLY A 4 -6.26 0.86 17.88
CA GLY A 4 -6.09 1.00 19.33
C GLY A 4 -5.07 0.03 19.94
N SER A 5 -4.33 -0.70 19.09
CA SER A 5 -3.30 -1.66 19.45
C SER A 5 -1.90 -1.11 19.20
N THR A 6 -0.91 -1.73 19.82
CA THR A 6 0.49 -1.58 19.42
C THR A 6 0.83 -2.68 18.43
N ASP A 7 1.12 -2.29 17.19
CA ASP A 7 1.46 -3.21 16.11
C ASP A 7 2.96 -3.15 15.81
N ALA A 8 3.51 -4.25 15.32
CA ALA A 8 4.86 -4.29 14.75
C ALA A 8 4.77 -4.47 13.23
N VAL A 9 5.70 -3.86 12.49
CA VAL A 9 5.80 -4.02 11.04
C VAL A 9 7.22 -4.40 10.66
N LEU A 10 7.33 -5.43 9.82
CA LEU A 10 8.57 -5.79 9.15
C LEU A 10 8.42 -5.51 7.65
N SER A 11 9.30 -4.67 7.11
CA SER A 11 9.26 -4.29 5.69
C SER A 11 10.59 -4.61 5.02
N ALA A 12 10.49 -5.12 3.79
CA ALA A 12 11.63 -5.34 2.91
C ALA A 12 11.32 -4.73 1.53
N GLY A 13 12.30 -4.06 0.95
CA GLY A 13 12.16 -3.43 -0.36
C GLY A 13 13.38 -3.66 -1.24
N TYR A 14 13.16 -3.73 -2.54
CA TYR A 14 14.18 -3.77 -3.56
C TYR A 14 13.85 -2.76 -4.66
N SER A 15 14.85 -1.93 -4.99
CA SER A 15 14.73 -0.88 -5.98
C SER A 15 15.85 -1.03 -7.00
N TYR A 16 15.48 -1.06 -8.28
CA TYR A 16 16.42 -1.04 -9.38
C TYR A 16 16.09 0.11 -10.32
N SER A 17 17.08 0.92 -10.66
CA SER A 17 16.92 2.03 -11.59
C SER A 17 18.10 2.12 -12.55
N GLN A 18 17.81 2.31 -13.83
CA GLN A 18 18.79 2.58 -14.85
C GLN A 18 18.36 3.79 -15.66
N LYS A 19 19.17 4.86 -15.62
CA LYS A 19 18.82 6.18 -16.18
C LYS A 19 17.52 6.69 -15.57
N MET A 20 16.49 6.93 -16.38
CA MET A 20 15.18 7.42 -15.93
C MET A 20 14.15 6.30 -15.76
N PHE A 21 14.47 5.06 -16.12
CA PHE A 21 13.58 3.93 -15.91
C PHE A 21 13.91 3.21 -14.61
N GLY A 22 12.91 2.74 -13.89
CA GLY A 22 13.14 1.91 -12.72
C GLY A 22 11.94 1.10 -12.26
N VAL A 23 12.23 0.21 -11.33
CA VAL A 23 11.30 -0.71 -10.70
C VAL A 23 11.52 -0.66 -9.19
N ASN A 24 10.42 -0.59 -8.44
CA ASN A 24 10.41 -0.68 -6.99
C ASN A 24 9.49 -1.83 -6.59
N VAL A 25 9.94 -2.68 -5.68
CA VAL A 25 9.14 -3.75 -5.09
C VAL A 25 9.30 -3.68 -3.58
N THR A 26 8.20 -3.69 -2.85
CA THR A 26 8.18 -3.64 -1.39
C THR A 26 7.19 -4.66 -0.86
N GLY A 27 7.61 -5.44 0.12
CA GLY A 27 6.75 -6.30 0.93
C GLY A 27 6.74 -5.81 2.38
N SER A 28 5.62 -5.96 3.08
CA SER A 28 5.50 -5.62 4.49
C SER A 28 4.58 -6.59 5.21
N TYR A 29 5.00 -7.08 6.36
CA TYR A 29 4.20 -7.92 7.24
C TYR A 29 3.90 -7.17 8.53
N PHE A 30 2.62 -6.97 8.82
CA PHE A 30 2.12 -6.28 10.00
C PHE A 30 1.65 -7.33 11.00
N LEU A 31 2.38 -7.41 12.12
CA LEU A 31 1.95 -8.15 13.31
C LEU A 31 1.03 -7.26 14.13
N LYS A 32 -0.23 -7.63 14.19
CA LYS A 32 -1.27 -6.86 14.87
C LYS A 32 -1.35 -7.23 16.35
N GLY A 33 -1.28 -6.22 17.20
CA GLY A 33 -1.50 -6.38 18.63
C GLY A 33 -2.97 -6.42 18.99
N GLU A 34 -3.27 -6.92 20.18
CA GLU A 34 -4.58 -6.81 20.79
C GLU A 34 -4.77 -5.41 21.41
N ASN A 35 -5.98 -4.89 21.35
CA ASN A 35 -6.33 -3.61 21.97
C ASN A 35 -6.98 -3.80 23.35
N LYS A 36 -7.34 -2.69 24.00
CA LYS A 36 -7.93 -2.69 25.36
C LYS A 36 -9.33 -3.34 25.46
N ASN A 37 -9.96 -3.69 24.35
CA ASN A 37 -11.28 -4.29 24.29
C ASN A 37 -11.22 -5.78 23.92
N ASP A 38 -10.06 -6.41 24.17
CA ASP A 38 -9.77 -7.80 23.79
C ASP A 38 -10.04 -8.07 22.31
N TYR A 39 -9.73 -7.09 21.46
CA TYR A 39 -9.96 -7.13 20.01
C TYR A 39 -8.64 -7.00 19.28
N ARG A 40 -8.34 -7.98 18.42
CA ARG A 40 -7.13 -8.04 17.62
C ARG A 40 -7.49 -8.18 16.15
N PHE A 41 -7.09 -7.19 15.35
CA PHE A 41 -7.15 -7.34 13.90
C PHE A 41 -6.22 -8.47 13.45
N GLY A 42 -6.58 -9.21 12.41
CA GLY A 42 -5.68 -10.23 11.87
C GLY A 42 -4.41 -9.62 11.29
N ASN A 43 -3.31 -10.38 11.35
CA ASN A 43 -2.05 -9.95 10.72
C ASN A 43 -2.26 -9.70 9.23
N GLN A 44 -1.46 -8.78 8.69
CA GLN A 44 -1.60 -8.34 7.32
C GLN A 44 -0.28 -8.51 6.57
N LEU A 45 -0.34 -9.12 5.39
CA LEU A 45 0.76 -9.12 4.43
C LEU A 45 0.41 -8.17 3.29
N SER A 46 1.24 -7.14 3.12
CA SER A 46 1.13 -6.16 2.04
C SER A 46 2.27 -6.32 1.06
N TYR A 47 1.98 -6.16 -0.23
CA TYR A 47 2.98 -6.06 -1.27
C TYR A 47 2.67 -4.91 -2.22
N ASN A 48 3.71 -4.31 -2.78
CA ASN A 48 3.63 -3.27 -3.79
C ASN A 48 4.75 -3.46 -4.80
N ALA A 49 4.43 -3.34 -6.08
CA ALA A 49 5.39 -3.29 -7.17
C ALA A 49 5.03 -2.12 -8.09
N LYS A 50 6.00 -1.29 -8.42
CA LYS A 50 5.83 -0.13 -9.30
C LYS A 50 6.93 -0.12 -10.35
N VAL A 51 6.55 0.22 -11.57
CA VAL A 51 7.46 0.49 -12.68
C VAL A 51 7.24 1.94 -13.09
N PHE A 52 8.32 2.70 -13.20
CA PHE A 52 8.26 4.11 -13.54
C PHE A 52 9.24 4.44 -14.67
N ASN A 53 8.92 5.50 -15.41
CA ASN A 53 9.84 6.06 -16.38
C ASN A 53 9.82 7.58 -16.28
N GLY A 54 10.97 8.18 -16.01
CA GLY A 54 11.16 9.61 -15.92
C GLY A 54 11.35 10.27 -17.29
N PHE A 55 10.84 11.49 -17.41
CA PHE A 55 10.97 12.37 -18.56
C PHE A 55 11.44 13.74 -18.06
N LEU A 56 12.43 14.31 -18.74
CA LEU A 56 12.85 15.68 -18.47
C LEU A 56 11.83 16.67 -19.04
N VAL A 57 11.36 17.57 -18.18
CA VAL A 57 10.49 18.70 -18.53
C VAL A 57 11.22 19.97 -18.08
N GLY A 58 12.01 20.55 -18.98
CA GLY A 58 12.95 21.62 -18.65
C GLY A 58 14.05 21.12 -17.71
N THR A 59 14.11 21.67 -16.50
CA THR A 59 15.04 21.26 -15.42
C THR A 59 14.40 20.32 -14.39
N HIS A 60 13.16 19.88 -14.63
CA HIS A 60 12.38 19.03 -13.73
C HIS A 60 12.19 17.64 -14.31
N VAL A 61 11.81 16.68 -13.47
CA VAL A 61 11.55 15.29 -13.89
C VAL A 61 10.09 14.95 -13.63
N LEU A 62 9.38 14.52 -14.68
CA LEU A 62 8.07 13.91 -14.59
C LEU A 62 8.21 12.40 -14.74
N ALA A 63 7.79 11.63 -13.74
CA ALA A 63 7.87 10.18 -13.72
C ALA A 63 6.46 9.57 -13.60
N PRO A 64 5.75 9.33 -14.72
CA PRO A 64 4.60 8.44 -14.71
C PRO A 64 5.02 7.03 -14.27
N PHE A 65 4.11 6.36 -13.56
CA PHE A 65 4.28 5.00 -13.11
C PHE A 65 2.99 4.20 -13.20
N ILE A 66 3.18 2.89 -13.35
CA ILE A 66 2.13 1.89 -13.18
C ILE A 66 2.58 0.91 -12.11
N GLY A 67 1.64 0.27 -11.44
CA GLY A 67 1.97 -0.66 -10.38
C GLY A 67 0.85 -1.62 -10.04
N LEU A 68 1.21 -2.58 -9.21
CA LEU A 68 0.34 -3.55 -8.60
C LEU A 68 0.56 -3.48 -7.08
N SER A 69 -0.49 -3.59 -6.32
CA SER A 69 -0.40 -3.78 -4.87
C SER A 69 -1.44 -4.75 -4.40
N GLY A 70 -1.21 -5.34 -3.23
CA GLY A 70 -2.25 -6.10 -2.58
C GLY A 70 -1.99 -6.28 -1.10
N ASP A 71 -3.08 -6.60 -0.41
CA ASP A 71 -3.13 -6.83 1.01
C ASP A 71 -3.85 -8.16 1.24
N PHE A 72 -3.26 -9.01 2.08
CA PHE A 72 -3.89 -10.22 2.60
C PHE A 72 -4.09 -10.05 4.10
N PHE A 73 -5.30 -10.30 4.57
CA PHE A 73 -5.72 -10.12 5.95
C PHE A 73 -6.06 -11.48 6.56
N GLN A 74 -5.49 -11.77 7.72
CA GLN A 74 -5.94 -12.88 8.55
C GLN A 74 -7.23 -12.52 9.30
N LYS A 75 -7.87 -13.52 9.90
CA LYS A 75 -9.10 -13.33 10.68
C LYS A 75 -8.86 -12.44 11.88
N ILE A 76 -9.90 -11.71 12.24
CA ILE A 76 -9.97 -10.91 13.45
C ILE A 76 -10.23 -11.84 14.63
N GLU A 77 -9.61 -11.57 15.77
CA GLU A 77 -9.87 -12.25 17.02
C GLU A 77 -10.53 -11.30 18.02
N GLN A 78 -11.52 -11.79 18.75
CA GLN A 78 -12.19 -11.06 19.82
C GLN A 78 -12.40 -11.98 21.02
N TYR A 79 -11.97 -11.55 22.21
CA TYR A 79 -11.97 -12.36 23.44
C TYR A 79 -11.26 -13.71 23.27
N GLY A 80 -10.25 -13.78 22.40
CA GLY A 80 -9.50 -15.00 22.09
C GLY A 80 -10.13 -15.92 21.03
N ASP A 81 -11.35 -15.60 20.55
CA ASP A 81 -12.02 -16.37 19.50
C ASP A 81 -11.87 -15.70 18.13
N ALA A 82 -11.55 -16.50 17.11
CA ALA A 82 -11.46 -16.02 15.73
C ALA A 82 -12.87 -15.79 15.15
N LEU A 83 -13.14 -14.55 14.75
CA LEU A 83 -14.40 -14.19 14.10
C LEU A 83 -14.44 -14.80 12.69
N PRO A 84 -15.49 -15.57 12.35
CA PRO A 84 -15.65 -16.15 11.03
C PRO A 84 -15.80 -15.04 9.98
N GLU A 85 -15.35 -15.31 8.75
CA GLU A 85 -15.60 -14.44 7.60
C GLU A 85 -15.08 -13.00 7.80
N THR A 86 -13.95 -12.84 8.48
CA THR A 86 -13.30 -11.53 8.68
C THR A 86 -11.93 -11.41 8.01
N ASP A 87 -11.42 -12.51 7.46
CA ASP A 87 -10.25 -12.54 6.61
C ASP A 87 -10.56 -12.05 5.19
N GLY A 88 -9.50 -11.94 4.39
CA GLY A 88 -9.68 -11.58 2.99
C GLY A 88 -8.42 -11.12 2.30
N TYR A 89 -8.59 -10.70 1.05
CA TYR A 89 -7.53 -10.11 0.25
C TYR A 89 -8.06 -8.99 -0.64
N MET A 90 -7.15 -8.14 -1.07
CA MET A 90 -7.40 -7.13 -2.10
C MET A 90 -6.17 -7.00 -3.00
N HIS A 91 -6.42 -6.85 -4.29
CA HIS A 91 -5.43 -6.50 -5.31
C HIS A 91 -5.86 -5.23 -6.03
N LEU A 92 -4.95 -4.25 -6.07
CA LEU A 92 -5.14 -2.98 -6.74
C LEU A 92 -4.09 -2.82 -7.85
N GLY A 93 -4.56 -2.46 -9.05
CA GLY A 93 -3.74 -1.89 -10.09
C GLY A 93 -3.65 -0.39 -9.87
N THR A 94 -2.46 0.18 -9.91
CA THR A 94 -2.22 1.62 -9.67
C THR A 94 -1.65 2.29 -10.91
N ILE A 95 -2.10 3.49 -11.20
CA ILE A 95 -1.49 4.40 -12.18
C ILE A 95 -1.33 5.77 -11.55
N GLY A 96 -0.20 6.42 -11.78
CA GLY A 96 0.09 7.72 -11.19
C GLY A 96 1.28 8.40 -11.85
N ALA A 97 1.65 9.54 -11.29
CA ALA A 97 2.86 10.24 -11.69
C ALA A 97 3.47 10.99 -10.51
N GLU A 98 4.79 11.09 -10.51
CA GLU A 98 5.57 11.94 -9.62
C GLU A 98 6.21 13.07 -10.42
N PHE A 99 6.18 14.28 -9.89
CA PHE A 99 6.87 15.44 -10.45
C PHE A 99 7.91 15.94 -9.46
N SER A 100 9.17 15.89 -9.86
CA SER A 100 10.32 16.28 -9.05
C SER A 100 10.78 17.68 -9.42
N ILE A 101 10.63 18.61 -8.48
CA ILE A 101 11.01 20.03 -8.60
C ILE A 101 12.00 20.37 -7.50
N ASN A 102 13.26 20.57 -7.86
CA ASN A 102 14.35 20.89 -6.92
C ASN A 102 14.47 19.87 -5.77
N ARG A 103 13.91 20.20 -4.60
CA ARG A 103 13.92 19.39 -3.37
C ARG A 103 12.56 18.76 -3.05
N PHE A 104 11.56 18.97 -3.89
CA PHE A 104 10.21 18.49 -3.70
C PHE A 104 9.88 17.39 -4.71
N VAL A 105 9.17 16.38 -4.26
CA VAL A 105 8.51 15.39 -5.12
C VAL A 105 7.03 15.44 -4.81
N ILE A 106 6.23 15.82 -5.81
CA ILE A 106 4.77 15.86 -5.72
C ILE A 106 4.25 14.64 -6.48
N GLY A 107 3.43 13.82 -5.83
CA GLY A 107 2.91 12.61 -6.44
C GLY A 107 1.40 12.48 -6.28
N ALA A 108 0.79 11.86 -7.28
CA ALA A 108 -0.60 11.45 -7.24
C ALA A 108 -0.78 10.08 -7.90
N ASP A 109 -1.63 9.23 -7.34
CA ASP A 109 -2.05 7.98 -7.98
C ASP A 109 -3.50 7.59 -7.72
N VAL A 110 -3.99 6.77 -8.64
CA VAL A 110 -5.30 6.13 -8.55
C VAL A 110 -5.09 4.61 -8.54
N GLY A 111 -5.61 3.97 -7.50
CA GLY A 111 -5.68 2.52 -7.35
C GLY A 111 -7.07 1.99 -7.69
N LEU A 112 -7.14 1.04 -8.61
CA LEU A 112 -8.36 0.37 -9.06
C LEU A 112 -8.33 -1.10 -8.63
N PRO A 113 -9.42 -1.63 -8.03
CA PRO A 113 -9.50 -3.02 -7.60
C PRO A 113 -9.52 -3.94 -8.81
N LEU A 114 -8.52 -4.83 -8.89
CA LEU A 114 -8.45 -5.89 -9.89
C LEU A 114 -9.16 -7.16 -9.39
N GLY A 115 -9.11 -7.38 -8.07
CA GLY A 115 -9.79 -8.49 -7.40
C GLY A 115 -9.77 -8.27 -5.90
N GLN A 116 -10.85 -8.62 -5.22
CA GLN A 116 -10.95 -8.52 -3.77
C GLN A 116 -11.98 -9.51 -3.25
N ASP A 117 -11.71 -10.01 -2.05
CA ASP A 117 -12.68 -10.72 -1.22
C ASP A 117 -12.37 -10.30 0.21
N LEU A 118 -13.18 -9.40 0.77
CA LEU A 118 -13.00 -8.88 2.11
C LEU A 118 -14.28 -9.14 2.88
N PHE A 119 -14.15 -9.79 4.03
CA PHE A 119 -15.30 -10.19 4.85
C PHE A 119 -16.31 -11.03 4.07
N ALA A 120 -15.85 -12.11 3.43
CA ALA A 120 -16.67 -12.96 2.55
C ALA A 120 -17.46 -12.19 1.47
N GLY A 121 -16.92 -11.06 1.01
CA GLY A 121 -17.49 -10.22 -0.04
C GLY A 121 -18.43 -9.10 0.44
N ASP A 122 -18.67 -8.98 1.74
CA ASP A 122 -19.51 -7.92 2.33
C ASP A 122 -18.85 -6.54 2.23
N VAL A 123 -17.52 -6.50 2.18
CA VAL A 123 -16.77 -5.25 2.06
C VAL A 123 -16.17 -5.12 0.65
N LYS A 124 -16.45 -3.99 0.01
CA LYS A 124 -15.93 -3.68 -1.33
C LYS A 124 -15.22 -2.35 -1.35
N ILE A 125 -13.94 -2.39 -1.69
CA ILE A 125 -13.15 -1.20 -2.01
C ILE A 125 -13.46 -0.80 -3.45
N LYS A 126 -13.68 0.50 -3.66
CA LYS A 126 -14.05 1.07 -4.97
C LYS A 126 -12.84 1.61 -5.70
N GLN A 127 -12.32 2.76 -5.27
CA GLN A 127 -11.21 3.45 -5.91
C GLN A 127 -10.41 4.10 -4.78
N ARG A 128 -9.08 4.03 -4.88
CA ARG A 128 -8.18 4.71 -3.94
C ARG A 128 -7.51 5.85 -4.64
N TYR A 129 -7.63 7.05 -4.09
CA TYR A 129 -6.91 8.23 -4.55
C TYR A 129 -5.83 8.54 -3.51
N LEU A 130 -4.59 8.69 -3.96
CA LEU A 130 -3.46 9.05 -3.11
C LEU A 130 -2.80 10.31 -3.65
N PHE A 131 -2.51 11.23 -2.75
CA PHE A 131 -1.74 12.45 -3.01
C PHE A 131 -0.68 12.58 -1.92
N TYR A 132 0.56 12.87 -2.31
CA TYR A 132 1.66 13.04 -1.36
C TYR A 132 2.66 14.07 -1.83
N LEU A 133 3.40 14.61 -0.86
CA LEU A 133 4.49 15.55 -1.04
C LEU A 133 5.67 15.04 -0.22
N ASN A 134 6.80 14.79 -0.87
CA ASN A 134 8.06 14.47 -0.22
C ASN A 134 9.03 15.65 -0.33
N TYR A 135 9.82 15.87 0.71
CA TYR A 135 10.87 16.90 0.75
C TYR A 135 12.20 16.28 1.14
N THR A 136 13.25 16.60 0.39
CA THR A 136 14.62 16.16 0.66
C THR A 136 15.42 17.30 1.30
N ILE A 137 15.97 17.04 2.50
CA ILE A 137 16.80 17.98 3.29
C ILE A 137 18.22 18.05 2.73
#